data_AF-A0A6G1KSX2-F1
#
_entry.id   AF-A0A6G1KSX2-F1
#
_cell.length_a   1.000
_cell.length_b   1.000
_cell.length_c   1.000
_cell.angle_alpha   90.00
_cell.angle_beta   90.00
_cell.angle_gamma   90.00
#
_symmetry.space_group_name_H-M   'P 1'
#
loop_
_entity.id
_entity.type
_entity.pdbx_description
1 polymer ?
#
loop_
_entity_poly.entity_id
_entity_poly.type
_entity_poly.pdbx_seq_one_letter_code
_entity_poly.pdbx_strand_id
1 'polypeptide(L)'
;MSSLQPLAPRASLALHCKQLQQCLISIRHASTTPPKPRVLAKPERFNPPSHPSRIRSRQPKYYGPALSEEQKRAQQTKQYPHMMPPEGTFMHSFLTNRSIHLYFSLSVLVSLAFFIWLQDFLHNTPYRDLLPPNNMIFAHPFTFFSRWWEVYAMHVQYISAQTAEKRKQKLDDAEKRKEYRKAHGIETKGEGMLEKFVGVTAEGAAQREGGAVEDASPVAAVDKAAMPEGTYVDCEGKVQTEKKKWFGIW
;
A
#
# COMPACT_ATOMS: atom_id res chain seq x y z
N MET A 1 -53.35 -13.30 16.07
CA MET A 1 -52.56 -14.39 15.46
C MET A 1 -51.48 -13.77 14.60
N SER A 2 -50.27 -14.35 14.67
CA SER A 2 -49.17 -14.25 13.70
C SER A 2 -48.26 -13.02 13.74
N SER A 3 -47.20 -13.20 14.52
CA SER A 3 -45.87 -12.57 14.46
C SER A 3 -45.12 -12.88 13.17
N LEU A 4 -44.38 -11.92 12.58
CA LEU A 4 -43.21 -12.22 11.72
C LEU A 4 -42.14 -11.12 11.87
N GLN A 5 -40.96 -11.54 12.35
CA GLN A 5 -39.70 -10.78 12.32
C GLN A 5 -38.96 -11.02 10.99
N PRO A 6 -38.18 -10.06 10.47
CA PRO A 6 -37.13 -10.36 9.50
C PRO A 6 -35.78 -10.62 10.19
N LEU A 7 -35.26 -11.84 10.01
CA LEU A 7 -33.91 -12.27 10.37
C LEU A 7 -32.87 -11.71 9.39
N ALA A 8 -31.81 -11.11 9.92
CA ALA A 8 -30.61 -10.72 9.19
C ALA A 8 -29.74 -11.95 8.82
N PRO A 9 -29.09 -11.99 7.65
CA PRO A 9 -28.17 -13.06 7.29
C PRO A 9 -26.84 -12.92 8.03
N ARG A 10 -26.44 -14.04 8.64
CA ARG A 10 -25.20 -14.23 9.39
C ARG A 10 -23.99 -14.29 8.47
N ALA A 11 -22.93 -13.61 8.91
CA ALA A 11 -21.57 -13.76 8.44
C ALA A 11 -21.07 -15.20 8.62
N SER A 12 -20.48 -15.76 7.57
CA SER A 12 -19.53 -16.87 7.64
C SER A 12 -18.63 -16.81 6.41
N LEU A 13 -17.42 -17.35 6.52
CA LEU A 13 -16.29 -17.31 5.56
C LEU A 13 -15.25 -16.21 5.81
N ALA A 14 -14.61 -16.25 6.98
CA ALA A 14 -13.31 -15.62 7.19
C ALA A 14 -12.40 -16.50 8.08
N LEU A 15 -12.10 -17.73 7.65
CA LEU A 15 -11.07 -18.58 8.29
C LEU A 15 -10.40 -19.52 7.27
N HIS A 16 -9.58 -18.97 6.36
CA HIS A 16 -8.61 -19.81 5.62
C HIS A 16 -7.47 -18.99 5.00
N CYS A 17 -6.69 -18.28 5.82
CA CYS A 17 -5.42 -17.71 5.34
C CYS A 17 -4.44 -17.44 6.50
N LYS A 18 -4.11 -18.47 7.29
CA LYS A 18 -3.02 -18.41 8.28
C LYS A 18 -2.23 -19.71 8.39
N GLN A 19 -2.07 -20.43 7.28
CA GLN A 19 -1.35 -21.71 7.26
C GLN A 19 -0.33 -21.79 6.11
N LEU A 20 0.41 -20.71 5.84
CA LEU A 20 1.56 -20.74 4.92
C LEU A 20 2.66 -19.74 5.33
N GLN A 21 3.02 -19.70 6.62
CA GLN A 21 4.21 -18.94 7.07
C GLN A 21 4.96 -19.68 8.19
N GLN A 22 5.47 -20.87 7.89
CA GLN A 22 6.52 -21.51 8.70
C GLN A 22 7.54 -22.20 7.76
N CYS A 23 8.19 -21.41 6.91
CA CYS A 23 9.49 -21.79 6.35
C CYS A 23 10.55 -21.41 7.39
N LEU A 24 10.77 -22.30 8.35
CA LEU A 24 11.81 -22.15 9.35
C LEU A 24 13.18 -22.35 8.68
N ILE A 25 13.99 -21.30 8.75
CA ILE A 25 15.42 -21.29 8.45
C ILE A 25 16.09 -22.25 9.44
N SER A 26 16.54 -23.42 8.96
CA SER A 26 17.31 -24.37 9.76
C SER A 26 18.78 -23.94 9.76
N ILE A 27 19.20 -23.29 10.84
CA ILE A 27 20.61 -23.06 11.18
C ILE A 27 21.18 -24.40 11.68
N ARG A 28 22.18 -24.96 10.99
CA ARG A 28 22.91 -26.15 11.47
C ARG A 28 24.13 -25.72 12.27
N HIS A 29 24.15 -26.05 13.56
CA HIS A 29 25.36 -26.00 14.38
C HIS A 29 26.24 -27.23 14.11
N ALA A 30 27.53 -27.01 13.93
CA ALA A 30 28.53 -28.04 13.67
C ALA A 30 29.08 -28.66 14.97
N SER A 31 29.42 -29.94 14.84
CA SER A 31 30.40 -30.75 15.59
C SER A 31 29.94 -31.71 16.70
N THR A 32 30.33 -32.97 16.46
CA THR A 32 30.59 -34.11 17.36
C THR A 32 29.41 -34.83 18.04
N THR A 33 29.04 -35.98 17.47
CA THR A 33 28.26 -37.05 18.14
C THR A 33 28.99 -38.39 18.02
N PRO A 34 28.95 -39.27 19.03
CA PRO A 34 29.80 -40.47 19.16
C PRO A 34 29.54 -41.55 18.08
N PRO A 35 30.50 -42.47 17.86
CA PRO A 35 30.48 -43.41 16.73
C PRO A 35 29.31 -44.41 16.83
N LYS A 36 28.53 -44.50 15.75
CA LYS A 36 27.34 -45.37 15.65
C LYS A 36 27.73 -46.83 15.33
N PRO A 37 27.00 -47.84 15.83
CA PRO A 37 27.26 -49.25 15.55
C PRO A 37 27.14 -49.54 14.05
N ARG A 38 28.05 -50.38 13.52
CA ARG A 38 28.07 -50.81 12.11
C ARG A 38 26.81 -51.62 11.79
N VAL A 39 25.80 -50.94 11.26
CA VAL A 39 24.63 -51.56 10.62
C VAL A 39 24.88 -51.55 9.12
N LEU A 40 24.56 -52.66 8.44
CA LEU A 40 24.64 -52.75 6.98
C LEU A 40 23.89 -51.59 6.33
N ALA A 41 24.53 -50.94 5.37
CA ALA A 41 23.92 -49.87 4.60
C ALA A 41 22.66 -50.42 3.93
N LYS A 42 21.52 -49.76 4.17
CA LYS A 42 20.29 -50.08 3.45
C LYS A 42 20.56 -49.89 1.95
N PRO A 43 20.09 -50.80 1.08
CA PRO A 43 20.31 -50.68 -0.35
C PRO A 43 19.75 -49.36 -0.87
N GLU A 44 20.48 -48.75 -1.80
CA GLU A 44 20.10 -47.52 -2.49
C GLU A 44 18.68 -47.67 -3.04
N ARG A 45 17.78 -46.79 -2.59
CA ARG A 45 16.39 -46.79 -3.05
C ARG A 45 16.37 -46.44 -4.53
N PHE A 46 15.85 -47.35 -5.36
CA PHE A 46 15.72 -47.12 -6.81
C PHE A 46 14.88 -45.87 -7.07
N ASN A 47 15.55 -44.81 -7.52
CA ASN A 47 14.90 -43.58 -7.94
C ASN A 47 14.86 -43.59 -9.46
N PRO A 48 13.69 -43.75 -10.09
CA PRO A 48 13.59 -43.69 -11.55
C PRO A 48 14.09 -42.31 -12.02
N PRO A 49 14.64 -42.20 -13.23
CA PRO A 49 15.08 -40.93 -13.77
C PRO A 49 13.92 -39.93 -13.70
N SER A 50 14.08 -38.91 -12.85
CA SER A 50 13.09 -37.85 -12.71
C SER A 50 12.93 -37.18 -14.07
N HIS A 51 11.71 -37.15 -14.58
CA HIS A 51 11.40 -36.32 -15.75
C HIS A 51 11.85 -34.89 -15.44
N PRO A 52 12.57 -34.21 -16.36
CA PRO A 52 13.05 -32.86 -16.10
C PRO A 52 11.85 -31.95 -15.84
N SER A 53 11.86 -31.22 -14.72
CA SER A 53 10.78 -30.32 -14.28
C SER A 53 10.43 -29.22 -15.28
N ARG A 54 11.32 -28.96 -16.24
CA ARG A 54 11.13 -28.00 -17.31
C ARG A 54 11.24 -28.72 -18.65
N ILE A 55 10.13 -28.79 -19.38
CA ILE A 55 10.14 -29.10 -20.82
C ILE A 55 11.02 -28.02 -21.47
N ARG A 56 12.23 -28.39 -21.88
CA ARG A 56 13.05 -27.53 -22.74
C ARG A 56 12.30 -27.44 -24.06
N SER A 57 11.67 -26.31 -24.35
CA SER A 57 11.06 -26.07 -25.66
C SER A 57 12.18 -26.11 -26.71
N ARG A 58 12.40 -27.28 -27.30
CA ARG A 58 13.26 -27.39 -28.47
C ARG A 58 12.56 -26.59 -29.56
N GLN A 59 13.25 -25.58 -30.07
CA GLN A 59 12.82 -24.89 -31.27
C GLN A 59 12.55 -25.94 -32.36
N PRO A 60 11.50 -25.75 -33.18
CA PRO A 60 11.17 -26.70 -34.24
C PRO A 60 12.42 -26.99 -35.06
N LYS A 61 12.80 -28.27 -35.15
CA LYS A 61 13.97 -28.68 -35.93
C LYS A 61 13.67 -28.45 -37.40
N TYR A 62 14.39 -27.53 -38.02
CA TYR A 62 14.38 -27.35 -39.47
C TYR A 62 15.27 -28.44 -40.09
N TYR A 63 14.67 -29.34 -40.88
CA TYR A 63 15.36 -30.49 -41.48
C TYR A 63 16.02 -30.15 -42.84
N GLY A 64 15.95 -28.89 -43.28
CA GLY A 64 16.59 -28.42 -44.52
C GLY A 64 17.99 -27.83 -44.31
N PRO A 65 18.63 -27.39 -45.40
CA PRO A 65 19.91 -26.67 -45.36
C PRO A 65 19.84 -25.43 -44.44
N ALA A 66 20.95 -25.06 -43.80
CA ALA A 66 20.96 -23.89 -42.93
C ALA A 66 20.52 -22.63 -43.69
N LEU A 67 19.46 -21.97 -43.21
CA LEU A 67 18.93 -20.75 -43.83
C LEU A 67 20.01 -19.65 -43.81
N SER A 68 20.22 -19.00 -44.97
CA SER A 68 21.06 -17.82 -45.05
C SER A 68 20.47 -16.68 -44.21
N GLU A 69 21.30 -15.72 -43.79
CA GLU A 69 20.81 -14.58 -42.99
C GLU A 69 19.75 -13.77 -43.74
N GLU A 70 19.88 -13.64 -45.05
CA GLU A 70 18.92 -12.98 -45.92
C GLU A 70 17.58 -13.72 -45.96
N GLN A 71 17.61 -15.05 -46.05
CA GLN A 71 16.40 -15.87 -46.02
C GLN A 71 15.69 -15.79 -44.67
N LYS A 72 16.45 -15.72 -43.56
CA LYS A 72 15.88 -15.52 -42.22
C LYS A 72 15.19 -14.17 -42.10
N ARG A 73 15.81 -13.09 -42.60
CA ARG A 73 15.19 -11.75 -42.61
C ARG A 73 13.93 -11.73 -43.48
N ALA A 74 14.00 -12.31 -44.67
CA ALA A 74 12.84 -12.42 -45.57
C ALA A 74 11.70 -13.24 -44.95
N GLN A 75 12.01 -14.27 -44.16
CA GLN A 75 11.00 -15.06 -43.46
C GLN A 75 10.32 -14.28 -42.32
N GLN A 76 11.05 -13.40 -41.63
CA GLN A 76 10.49 -12.54 -40.57
C GLN A 76 9.52 -11.49 -41.12
N THR A 77 9.83 -10.90 -42.28
CA THR A 77 9.00 -9.87 -42.90
C THR A 77 7.93 -10.42 -43.85
N LYS A 78 7.79 -11.74 -43.96
CA LYS A 78 6.85 -12.35 -44.90
C LYS A 78 5.42 -12.25 -44.37
N GLN A 79 4.59 -11.55 -45.12
CA GLN A 79 3.22 -11.24 -44.75
C GLN A 79 2.24 -12.19 -45.47
N TYR A 80 1.34 -12.84 -44.73
CA TYR A 80 0.23 -13.62 -45.28
C TYR A 80 -1.12 -12.97 -44.92
N PRO A 81 -2.20 -13.30 -45.65
CA PRO A 81 -3.55 -12.84 -45.30
C PRO A 81 -3.88 -13.20 -43.84
N HIS A 82 -4.53 -12.30 -43.11
CA HIS A 82 -4.91 -12.43 -41.69
C HIS A 82 -3.75 -12.48 -40.65
N MET A 83 -2.52 -12.19 -41.05
CA MET A 83 -1.43 -11.97 -40.09
C MET A 83 -1.49 -10.57 -39.46
N MET A 84 -0.76 -10.38 -38.35
CA MET A 84 -0.54 -9.07 -37.73
C MET A 84 -0.01 -8.07 -38.76
N PRO A 85 -0.35 -6.77 -38.69
CA PRO A 85 0.17 -5.78 -39.64
C PRO A 85 1.72 -5.74 -39.64
N PRO A 86 2.36 -5.39 -40.77
CA PRO A 86 3.80 -5.46 -40.91
C PRO A 86 4.51 -4.49 -39.95
N GLU A 87 5.73 -4.87 -39.55
CA GLU A 87 6.58 -4.07 -38.67
C GLU A 87 6.82 -2.67 -39.27
N GLY A 88 6.83 -1.64 -38.42
CA GLY A 88 6.93 -0.24 -38.84
C GLY A 88 5.59 0.43 -39.20
N THR A 89 4.49 -0.32 -39.27
CA THR A 89 3.15 0.29 -39.35
C THR A 89 2.67 0.76 -37.97
N PHE A 90 1.85 1.82 -37.96
CA PHE A 90 1.23 2.32 -36.73
C PHE A 90 0.40 1.24 -36.02
N MET A 91 -0.34 0.40 -36.76
CA MET A 91 -1.11 -0.69 -36.18
C MET A 91 -0.22 -1.74 -35.52
N HIS A 92 0.91 -2.10 -36.13
CA HIS A 92 1.85 -3.00 -35.48
C HIS A 92 2.40 -2.40 -34.18
N SER A 93 2.73 -1.11 -34.18
CA SER A 93 3.19 -0.42 -32.97
C SER A 93 2.11 -0.37 -31.89
N PHE A 94 0.87 -0.02 -32.24
CA PHE A 94 -0.24 0.09 -31.30
C PHE A 94 -0.58 -1.25 -30.64
N LEU A 95 -0.61 -2.35 -31.41
CA LEU A 95 -0.93 -3.67 -30.87
C LEU A 95 0.20 -4.23 -29.98
N THR A 96 1.46 -4.01 -30.36
CA THR A 96 2.60 -4.69 -29.72
C THR A 96 3.25 -3.87 -28.59
N ASN A 97 3.05 -2.55 -28.56
CA ASN A 97 3.71 -1.67 -27.59
C ASN A 97 3.06 -1.73 -26.19
N ARG A 98 3.76 -2.34 -25.24
CA ARG A 98 3.33 -2.45 -23.83
C ARG A 98 3.08 -1.11 -23.15
N SER A 99 3.83 -0.07 -23.50
CA SER A 99 3.68 1.24 -22.87
C SER A 99 2.35 1.88 -23.24
N ILE A 100 1.89 1.75 -24.49
CA ILE A 100 0.59 2.29 -24.93
C ILE A 100 -0.54 1.63 -24.14
N HIS A 101 -0.51 0.30 -24.03
CA HIS A 101 -1.50 -0.45 -23.24
C HIS A 101 -1.47 -0.06 -21.76
N LEU A 102 -0.28 0.17 -21.19
CA LEU A 102 -0.12 0.64 -19.81
C LEU A 102 -0.72 2.03 -19.63
N TYR A 103 -0.41 2.99 -20.52
CA TYR A 103 -0.96 4.33 -20.44
C TYR A 103 -2.48 4.34 -20.57
N PHE A 104 -3.03 3.57 -21.52
CA PHE A 104 -4.47 3.53 -21.73
C PHE A 104 -5.20 2.88 -20.56
N SER A 105 -4.73 1.72 -20.09
CA SER A 105 -5.31 1.06 -18.92
C SER A 105 -5.21 1.96 -17.68
N LEU A 106 -4.04 2.53 -17.39
CA LEU A 106 -3.86 3.44 -16.26
C LEU A 106 -4.74 4.68 -16.39
N SER A 107 -4.84 5.26 -17.59
CA SER A 107 -5.68 6.44 -17.86
C SER A 107 -7.15 6.17 -17.59
N VAL A 108 -7.67 5.01 -18.01
CA VAL A 108 -9.06 4.61 -17.74
C VAL A 108 -9.30 4.42 -16.24
N LEU A 109 -8.37 3.80 -15.51
CA LEU A 109 -8.50 3.63 -14.07
C LEU A 109 -8.48 4.99 -13.33
N VAL A 110 -7.55 5.87 -13.70
CA VAL A 110 -7.41 7.20 -13.09
C VAL A 110 -8.63 8.08 -13.40
N SER A 111 -9.12 8.08 -14.64
CA SER A 111 -10.29 8.88 -15.02
C SER A 111 -11.57 8.40 -14.34
N LEU A 112 -11.76 7.09 -14.18
CA LEU A 112 -12.91 6.54 -13.46
C LEU A 112 -12.86 6.88 -11.97
N ALA A 113 -11.69 6.74 -11.34
CA ALA A 113 -11.51 7.12 -9.94
C ALA A 113 -11.77 8.62 -9.72
N PHE A 114 -11.24 9.47 -10.62
CA PHE A 114 -11.49 10.91 -10.61
C PHE A 114 -12.98 11.23 -10.79
N PHE A 115 -13.67 10.55 -11.70
CA PHE A 115 -15.11 10.77 -11.93
C PHE A 115 -15.96 10.39 -10.71
N ILE A 116 -15.68 9.27 -10.06
CA ILE A 116 -16.36 8.86 -8.83
C ILE A 116 -16.12 9.89 -7.72
N TRP A 117 -14.88 10.32 -7.54
CA TRP A 117 -14.53 11.35 -6.56
C TRP A 117 -15.23 12.69 -6.84
N LEU A 118 -15.26 13.12 -8.11
CA LEU A 118 -15.92 14.35 -8.52
C LEU A 118 -17.45 14.26 -8.29
N GLN A 119 -18.06 13.11 -8.58
CA GLN A 119 -19.48 12.89 -8.36
C GLN A 119 -19.82 12.87 -6.86
N ASP A 120 -18.99 12.24 -6.04
CA ASP A 120 -19.12 12.25 -4.58
C ASP A 120 -19.04 13.67 -4.00
N PHE A 121 -18.06 14.45 -4.47
CA PHE A 121 -17.94 15.87 -4.15
C PHE A 121 -19.22 16.63 -4.54
N LEU A 122 -19.65 16.55 -5.80
CA LEU A 122 -20.82 17.29 -6.30
C LEU A 122 -22.14 16.93 -5.60
N HIS A 123 -22.22 15.73 -5.02
CA HIS A 123 -23.39 15.25 -4.28
C HIS A 123 -23.35 15.61 -2.79
N ASN A 124 -22.18 15.55 -2.16
CA ASN A 124 -22.04 15.72 -0.70
C ASN A 124 -21.68 17.16 -0.28
N THR A 125 -21.28 18.02 -1.21
CA THR A 125 -20.88 19.39 -0.88
C THR A 125 -22.07 20.27 -0.50
N PRO A 126 -22.02 20.97 0.65
CA PRO A 126 -23.00 21.99 0.99
C PRO A 126 -22.80 23.29 0.19
N TYR A 127 -21.65 23.47 -0.47
CA TYR A 127 -21.25 24.70 -1.18
C TYR A 127 -21.47 24.63 -2.69
N ARG A 128 -22.45 23.82 -3.13
CA ARG A 128 -22.71 23.57 -4.56
C ARG A 128 -22.99 24.86 -5.35
N ASP A 129 -23.67 25.81 -4.73
CA ASP A 129 -24.09 27.07 -5.37
C ASP A 129 -22.91 28.02 -5.63
N LEU A 130 -21.78 27.82 -4.96
CA LEU A 130 -20.58 28.65 -5.14
C LEU A 130 -19.71 28.20 -6.32
N LEU A 131 -20.00 27.03 -6.91
CA LEU A 131 -19.25 26.48 -8.03
C LEU A 131 -19.40 27.36 -9.27
N PRO A 132 -18.30 27.59 -10.01
CA PRO A 132 -18.37 28.32 -11.26
C PRO A 132 -19.23 27.57 -12.30
N PRO A 133 -19.96 28.30 -13.17
CA PRO A 133 -20.78 27.66 -14.19
C PRO A 133 -19.92 26.95 -15.24
N ASN A 134 -20.38 25.82 -15.75
CA ASN A 134 -19.60 24.97 -16.66
C ASN A 134 -19.20 25.67 -17.98
N ASN A 135 -19.96 26.68 -18.42
CA ASN A 135 -19.64 27.47 -19.61
C ASN A 135 -18.38 28.34 -19.43
N MET A 136 -18.01 28.68 -18.19
CA MET A 136 -16.85 29.51 -17.88
C MET A 136 -15.53 28.79 -18.17
N ILE A 137 -15.52 27.46 -18.26
CA ILE A 137 -14.34 26.65 -18.62
C ILE A 137 -13.77 27.08 -19.98
N PHE A 138 -14.63 27.42 -20.94
CA PHE A 138 -14.20 27.78 -22.29
C PHE A 138 -13.74 29.24 -22.41
N ALA A 139 -14.32 30.15 -21.61
CA ALA A 139 -13.98 31.57 -21.66
C ALA A 139 -12.75 31.91 -20.79
N HIS A 140 -12.73 31.40 -19.55
CA HIS A 140 -11.69 31.71 -18.57
C HIS A 140 -11.31 30.45 -17.76
N PRO A 141 -10.48 29.55 -18.34
CA PRO A 141 -10.16 28.26 -17.73
C PRO A 141 -9.43 28.42 -16.39
N PHE A 142 -8.47 29.35 -16.30
CA PHE A 142 -7.67 29.52 -15.09
C PHE A 142 -8.50 30.00 -13.89
N THR A 143 -9.42 30.96 -14.12
CA THR A 143 -10.31 31.45 -13.06
C THR A 143 -11.37 30.43 -12.66
N PHE A 144 -11.79 29.56 -13.59
CA PHE A 144 -12.68 28.45 -13.28
C PHE A 144 -12.01 27.50 -12.29
N PHE A 145 -10.77 27.07 -12.57
CA PHE A 145 -10.04 26.16 -11.68
C PHE A 145 -9.70 26.79 -10.34
N SER A 146 -9.31 28.07 -10.30
CA SER A 146 -9.02 28.75 -9.02
C SER A 146 -10.26 28.78 -8.12
N ARG A 147 -11.41 29.18 -8.67
CA ARG A 147 -12.67 29.25 -7.91
C ARG A 147 -13.17 27.86 -7.51
N TRP A 148 -13.01 26.87 -8.40
CA TRP A 148 -13.35 25.48 -8.07
C TRP A 148 -12.49 24.96 -6.90
N TRP A 149 -11.19 25.29 -6.90
CA TRP A 149 -10.27 24.93 -5.83
C TRP A 149 -10.60 25.63 -4.50
N GLU A 150 -11.00 26.90 -4.52
CA GLU A 150 -11.48 27.62 -3.33
C GLU A 150 -12.68 26.91 -2.68
N VAL A 151 -13.69 26.53 -3.49
CA VAL A 151 -14.86 25.78 -3.00
C VAL A 151 -14.46 24.41 -2.47
N TYR A 152 -13.54 23.73 -3.15
CA TYR A 152 -12.98 22.46 -2.66
C TYR A 152 -12.27 22.61 -1.32
N ALA A 153 -11.49 23.67 -1.12
CA ALA A 153 -10.85 23.96 0.16
C ALA A 153 -11.88 24.18 1.28
N MET A 154 -12.97 24.91 1.02
CA MET A 154 -14.07 25.05 1.99
C MET A 154 -14.73 23.71 2.33
N HIS A 155 -14.94 22.84 1.33
CA HIS A 155 -15.47 21.50 1.56
C HIS A 155 -14.54 20.64 2.44
N VAL A 156 -13.24 20.70 2.22
CA VAL A 156 -12.25 20.00 3.06
C VAL A 156 -12.25 20.55 4.48
N GLN A 157 -12.31 21.88 4.66
CA GLN A 157 -12.45 22.50 5.97
C GLN A 157 -13.71 22.02 6.69
N TYR A 158 -14.85 21.98 5.99
CA TYR A 158 -16.11 21.47 6.55
C TYR A 158 -16.01 20.01 7.01
N ILE A 159 -15.44 19.12 6.19
CA ILE A 159 -15.22 17.71 6.57
C ILE A 159 -14.28 17.61 7.76
N SER A 160 -13.21 18.41 7.78
CA SER A 160 -12.26 18.41 8.90
C SER A 160 -12.92 18.86 10.22
N ALA A 161 -13.77 19.89 10.18
CA ALA A 161 -14.51 20.39 11.33
C ALA A 161 -15.45 19.31 11.87
N GLN A 162 -16.26 18.70 10.99
CA GLN A 162 -17.14 17.59 11.38
C GLN A 162 -16.36 16.39 11.96
N THR A 163 -15.20 16.07 11.38
CA THR A 163 -14.37 14.96 11.85
C THR A 163 -13.76 15.28 13.21
N ALA A 164 -13.36 16.53 13.44
CA ALA A 164 -12.87 17.00 14.73
C ALA A 164 -13.97 16.93 15.80
N GLU A 165 -15.19 17.36 15.48
CA GLU A 165 -16.34 17.25 16.39
C GLU A 165 -16.66 15.79 16.75
N LYS A 166 -16.70 14.89 15.76
CA LYS A 166 -16.90 13.46 16.01
C LYS A 166 -15.79 12.85 16.87
N ARG A 167 -14.55 13.33 16.73
CA ARG A 167 -13.43 12.90 17.59
C ARG A 167 -13.58 13.44 19.01
N LYS A 168 -13.96 14.70 19.18
CA LYS A 168 -14.24 15.31 20.49
C LYS A 168 -15.33 14.54 21.23
N GLN A 169 -16.46 14.28 20.57
CA GLN A 169 -17.55 13.49 21.16
C GLN A 169 -17.10 12.11 21.66
N LYS A 170 -16.22 11.42 20.92
CA LYS A 170 -15.67 10.14 21.35
C LYS A 170 -14.76 10.25 22.58
N LEU A 171 -13.99 11.33 22.68
CA LEU A 171 -13.15 11.61 23.84
C LEU A 171 -14.00 11.96 25.06
N ASP A 172 -14.97 12.87 24.91
CA ASP A 172 -15.91 13.24 25.96
C ASP A 172 -16.66 12.02 26.50
N ASP A 173 -17.09 11.11 25.62
CA ASP A 173 -17.72 9.86 26.01
C ASP A 173 -16.76 8.89 26.73
N ALA A 174 -15.47 8.91 26.39
CA ALA A 174 -14.47 8.11 27.10
C ALA A 174 -14.18 8.69 28.49
N GLU A 175 -14.11 10.02 28.61
CA GLU A 175 -13.93 10.75 29.85
C GLU A 175 -15.11 10.55 30.81
N LYS A 176 -16.34 10.71 30.34
CA LYS A 176 -17.54 10.39 31.13
C LYS A 176 -17.52 8.96 31.66
N ARG A 177 -17.05 8.00 30.86
CA ARG A 177 -16.91 6.60 31.30
C ARG A 177 -15.82 6.44 32.36
N LYS A 178 -14.71 7.17 32.27
CA LYS A 178 -13.65 7.20 33.29
C LYS A 178 -14.19 7.79 34.60
N GLU A 179 -14.81 8.96 34.52
CA GLU A 179 -15.43 9.65 35.67
C GLU A 179 -16.48 8.77 36.36
N TYR A 180 -17.33 8.10 35.60
CA TYR A 180 -18.30 7.15 36.13
C TYR A 180 -17.63 6.01 36.90
N ARG A 181 -16.58 5.39 36.33
CA ARG A 181 -15.86 4.30 37.03
C ARG A 181 -15.16 4.80 38.31
N LYS A 182 -14.62 6.02 38.28
CA LYS A 182 -13.99 6.66 39.44
C LYS A 182 -15.01 6.96 40.54
N ALA A 183 -16.16 7.53 40.19
CA ALA A 183 -17.24 7.85 41.13
C ALA A 183 -17.86 6.60 41.77
N HIS A 184 -17.96 5.50 41.02
CA HIS A 184 -18.43 4.21 41.53
C HIS A 184 -17.34 3.36 42.19
N GLY A 185 -16.11 3.90 42.36
CA GLY A 185 -15.01 3.22 43.07
C GLY A 185 -14.50 1.95 42.38
N ILE A 186 -14.72 1.80 41.07
CA ILE A 186 -14.28 0.65 40.27
C ILE A 186 -12.79 0.79 39.90
N GLU A 187 -12.30 2.02 39.70
CA GLU A 187 -10.89 2.29 39.33
C GLU A 187 -9.92 2.01 40.48
N THR A 188 -10.29 2.30 41.74
CA THR A 188 -9.40 2.09 42.91
C THR A 188 -9.07 0.62 43.21
N LYS A 189 -9.85 -0.36 42.72
CA LYS A 189 -9.56 -1.79 42.93
C LYS A 189 -8.92 -2.48 41.72
N GLY A 190 -9.13 -1.96 40.50
CA GLY A 190 -8.64 -2.57 39.26
C GLY A 190 -7.29 -2.01 38.78
N GLU A 191 -7.01 -0.73 39.05
CA GLU A 191 -5.83 -0.05 38.48
C GLU A 191 -4.53 -0.48 39.17
N GLY A 192 -4.52 -0.58 40.50
CA GLY A 192 -3.35 -1.07 41.25
C GLY A 192 -2.98 -2.55 41.00
N MET A 193 -3.89 -3.35 40.41
CA MET A 193 -3.60 -4.74 40.01
C MET A 193 -3.18 -4.84 38.54
N LEU A 194 -3.82 -4.08 37.64
CA LEU A 194 -3.48 -4.06 36.22
C LEU A 194 -2.14 -3.37 35.97
N GLU A 195 -1.85 -2.26 36.67
CA GLU A 195 -0.57 -1.54 36.61
C GLU A 195 0.60 -2.42 37.10
N LYS A 196 0.34 -3.28 38.10
CA LYS A 196 1.31 -4.26 38.63
C LYS A 196 1.50 -5.49 37.73
N PHE A 197 0.51 -5.82 36.89
CA PHE A 197 0.61 -6.90 35.91
C PHE A 197 1.19 -6.45 34.55
N VAL A 198 1.10 -5.15 34.22
CA VAL A 198 1.59 -4.57 32.96
C VAL A 198 2.98 -3.92 33.09
N GLY A 199 3.54 -3.78 34.29
CA GLY A 199 4.97 -3.47 34.46
C GLY A 199 5.38 -2.12 33.89
N VAL A 200 4.57 -1.08 34.10
CA VAL A 200 5.00 0.30 33.87
C VAL A 200 5.45 0.86 35.21
N THR A 201 6.76 0.84 35.44
CA THR A 201 7.40 1.45 36.61
C THR A 201 7.22 2.96 36.60
N ALA A 202 6.77 3.49 37.73
CA ALA A 202 6.34 4.86 37.97
C ALA A 202 7.44 5.95 37.90
N GLU A 203 8.63 5.64 37.36
CA GLU A 203 9.67 6.65 37.13
C GLU A 203 9.55 7.31 35.74
N GLY A 204 8.73 6.77 34.84
CA GLY A 204 8.40 7.40 33.54
C GLY A 204 7.11 8.22 33.52
N ALA A 205 6.37 8.28 34.64
CA ALA A 205 5.03 8.90 34.69
C ALA A 205 5.08 10.43 34.90
N ALA A 206 6.12 10.95 35.56
CA ALA A 206 6.32 12.41 35.71
C ALA A 206 6.63 13.13 34.38
N GLN A 207 6.96 12.39 33.32
CA GLN A 207 7.15 12.94 31.96
C GLN A 207 5.94 12.74 31.05
N ARG A 208 4.85 12.12 31.53
CA ARG A 208 3.61 11.93 30.77
C ARG A 208 2.42 12.76 31.25
N GLU A 209 2.57 13.50 32.34
CA GLU A 209 1.60 14.52 32.76
C GLU A 209 2.05 15.91 32.30
N GLY A 210 2.06 16.08 30.99
CA GLY A 210 2.32 17.36 30.30
C GLY A 210 1.84 17.34 28.85
N GLY A 211 0.97 16.40 28.50
CA GLY A 211 0.41 16.25 27.16
C GLY A 211 -0.91 17.00 26.99
N ALA A 212 -0.90 18.31 27.24
CA ALA A 212 -1.81 19.16 26.49
C ALA A 212 -1.43 18.97 25.01
N VAL A 213 -2.38 18.55 24.19
CA VAL A 213 -2.21 18.50 22.74
C VAL A 213 -2.16 19.96 22.28
N GLU A 214 -1.00 20.58 22.42
CA GLU A 214 -0.64 21.77 21.67
C GLU A 214 -0.45 21.36 20.20
N ASP A 215 -0.98 22.22 19.33
CA ASP A 215 -0.81 22.19 17.88
C ASP A 215 0.67 22.10 17.49
N ALA A 216 1.17 20.89 17.29
CA ALA A 216 2.46 20.66 16.66
C ALA A 216 2.29 20.47 15.14
N SER A 217 2.10 21.60 14.45
CA SER A 217 2.61 21.75 13.08
C SER A 217 4.13 21.61 13.12
N PRO A 218 4.79 20.82 12.26
CA PRO A 218 6.24 20.72 12.24
C PRO A 218 6.83 21.94 11.52
N VAL A 219 6.88 23.07 12.21
CA VAL A 219 7.85 24.14 11.90
C VAL A 219 8.82 24.17 13.07
N ALA A 220 9.92 23.44 12.92
CA ALA A 220 11.03 23.44 13.86
C ALA A 220 11.58 24.86 14.01
N ALA A 221 11.27 25.50 15.14
CA ALA A 221 12.05 26.57 15.72
C ALA A 221 13.05 25.94 16.68
N VAL A 222 14.14 25.39 16.11
CA VAL A 222 15.38 25.11 16.84
C VAL A 222 16.50 25.71 15.98
N ASP A 223 17.01 26.86 16.43
CA ASP A 223 18.33 27.43 16.15
C ASP A 223 18.88 27.29 14.72
N LYS A 224 18.39 28.13 13.81
CA LYS A 224 19.00 28.42 12.49
C LYS A 224 20.27 29.27 12.57
N ALA A 225 21.18 29.00 13.52
CA ALA A 225 22.40 29.81 13.68
C ALA A 225 23.72 29.05 13.51
N ALA A 226 23.75 27.71 13.44
CA ALA A 226 25.03 27.00 13.42
C ALA A 226 25.07 25.61 12.74
N MET A 227 24.25 25.33 11.72
CA MET A 227 24.36 24.08 10.95
C MET A 227 24.30 24.35 9.44
N PRO A 228 25.26 23.85 8.63
CA PRO A 228 25.22 23.99 7.18
C PRO A 228 24.07 23.19 6.58
N GLU A 229 23.40 23.75 5.57
CA GLU A 229 22.28 23.11 4.88
C GLU A 229 22.68 21.74 4.30
N GLY A 230 21.95 20.67 4.67
CA GLY A 230 22.10 19.33 4.09
C GLY A 230 22.72 18.25 5.00
N THR A 231 22.68 18.41 6.32
CA THR A 231 23.04 17.33 7.27
C THR A 231 21.90 17.00 8.22
N TYR A 232 21.63 15.70 8.38
CA TYR A 232 20.67 15.16 9.34
C TYR A 232 21.38 14.25 10.35
N VAL A 233 20.82 14.15 11.56
CA VAL A 233 21.36 13.32 12.65
C VAL A 233 20.59 12.00 12.70
N ASP A 234 21.26 10.90 12.36
CA ASP A 234 20.65 9.57 12.43
C ASP A 234 20.35 9.17 13.88
N CYS A 235 19.45 8.19 14.09
CA CYS A 235 19.03 7.71 15.41
C CYS A 235 20.17 7.22 16.32
N GLU A 236 21.38 7.04 15.78
CA GLU A 236 22.61 6.69 16.50
C GLU A 236 23.49 7.91 16.84
N GLY A 237 23.01 9.14 16.61
CA GLY A 237 23.70 10.39 16.97
C GLY A 237 24.81 10.82 16.00
N LYS A 238 24.93 10.18 14.83
CA LYS A 238 25.95 10.52 13.82
C LYS A 238 25.40 11.51 12.81
N VAL A 239 26.17 12.57 12.53
CA VAL A 239 25.82 13.59 11.53
C VAL A 239 26.20 13.06 10.14
N GLN A 240 25.21 12.87 9.27
CA GLN A 240 25.43 12.45 7.88
C GLN A 240 24.93 13.50 6.89
N THR A 241 25.64 13.62 5.76
CA THR A 241 25.29 14.53 4.66
C THR A 241 24.23 13.92 3.74
N GLU A 242 23.20 14.69 3.43
CA GLU A 242 22.07 14.29 2.60
C GLU A 242 22.53 14.05 1.14
N LYS A 243 22.56 12.78 0.72
CA LYS A 243 22.82 12.43 -0.67
C LYS A 243 21.61 12.82 -1.51
N LYS A 244 21.79 13.73 -2.48
CA LYS A 244 20.74 14.17 -3.41
C LYS A 244 20.27 12.99 -4.27
N LYS A 245 19.10 12.44 -3.93
CA LYS A 245 18.44 11.36 -4.67
C LYS A 245 17.69 11.94 -5.86
N TRP A 246 18.26 11.80 -7.05
CA TRP A 246 17.52 12.08 -8.28
C TRP A 246 16.77 10.80 -8.70
N PHE A 247 15.44 10.91 -8.87
CA PHE A 247 14.57 9.85 -9.41
C PHE A 247 14.52 8.50 -8.67
N GLY A 248 14.57 8.49 -7.33
CA GLY A 248 14.07 7.36 -6.54
C GLY A 248 14.76 6.00 -6.76
N ILE A 249 16.00 6.00 -7.25
CA ILE A 249 16.85 4.80 -7.34
C ILE A 249 17.99 5.00 -6.33
N TRP A 250 18.27 3.92 -5.59
CA TRP A 250 19.24 3.85 -4.48
C TRP A 250 20.66 4.27 -4.87
#